data_AF-A0A7Y8KW72-F1
#
_entry.id   AF-A0A7Y8KW72-F1
#
_cell.length_a   1.000
_cell.length_b   1.000
_cell.length_c   1.000
_cell.angle_alpha   90.00
_cell.angle_beta   90.00
_cell.angle_gamma   90.00
#
_symmetry.space_group_name_H-M   'P 1'
#
loop_
_entity.id
_entity.type
_entity.pdbx_description
1 polymer ?
#
loop_
_entity_poly.entity_id
_entity_poly.type
_entity_poly.pdbx_seq_one_letter_code
_entity_poly.pdbx_strand_id
1 'polypeptide(L)'
;MGLDCTLPQAGRLPYTDANFRAAKVFVFGKWCEEAVGQPDKVPLDLSGACKYGSLFMQRVFGGAIRGHYEHQYNFIDGQRVDLSHEARDVACMRHPYLHEPAYFQVPELQASLASCLPRAQRWADEFLAQQSAAVAREPIDR
;
A
#
# COMPACT_ATOMS: atom_id res chain seq x y z
N MET A 1 4.99 -21.26 6.18
CA MET A 1 5.64 -20.58 5.04
C MET A 1 5.47 -19.08 5.26
N GLY A 2 6.58 -18.34 5.35
CA GLY A 2 6.56 -16.90 5.56
C GLY A 2 6.02 -16.16 4.34
N LEU A 3 5.51 -14.95 4.54
CA LEU A 3 5.00 -14.09 3.47
C LEU A 3 6.19 -13.55 2.64
N ASP A 4 6.41 -14.06 1.44
CA ASP A 4 7.48 -13.56 0.57
C ASP A 4 7.05 -12.33 -0.24
N CYS A 5 6.93 -11.21 0.47
CA CYS A 5 6.61 -9.92 -0.13
C CYS A 5 7.83 -9.20 -0.72
N THR A 6 9.04 -9.73 -0.56
CA THR A 6 10.28 -9.10 -1.04
C THR A 6 10.62 -9.47 -2.47
N LEU A 7 10.06 -10.58 -2.98
CA LEU A 7 10.17 -10.93 -4.38
C LEU A 7 9.17 -10.15 -5.24
N PRO A 8 9.54 -9.83 -6.50
CA PRO A 8 8.61 -9.23 -7.45
C PRO A 8 7.39 -10.12 -7.70
N GLN A 9 6.19 -9.52 -7.61
CA GLN A 9 4.92 -10.15 -7.92
C GLN A 9 4.26 -9.48 -9.13
N ALA A 10 3.42 -10.21 -9.85
CA ALA A 10 2.64 -9.63 -10.94
C ALA A 10 1.48 -8.78 -10.40
N GLY A 11 1.30 -7.60 -10.98
CA GLY A 11 0.14 -6.74 -10.69
C GLY A 11 -1.15 -7.25 -11.32
N ARG A 12 -2.28 -6.83 -10.76
CA ARG A 12 -3.63 -7.04 -11.31
C ARG A 12 -4.16 -5.83 -12.06
N LEU A 13 -3.51 -4.68 -11.89
CA LEU A 13 -3.80 -3.41 -12.55
C LEU A 13 -2.46 -2.77 -12.94
N PRO A 14 -2.35 -2.11 -14.11
CA PRO A 14 -1.13 -1.42 -14.48
C PRO A 14 -0.86 -0.24 -13.53
N TYR A 15 0.40 -0.05 -13.18
CA TYR A 15 0.85 1.13 -12.45
C TYR A 15 0.85 2.35 -13.39
N THR A 16 -0.13 3.23 -13.21
CA THR A 16 -0.26 4.51 -13.91
C THR A 16 -0.57 5.61 -12.90
N ASP A 17 -0.29 6.87 -13.23
CA ASP A 17 -0.59 7.98 -12.32
C ASP A 17 -2.07 8.06 -11.94
N ALA A 18 -2.97 7.76 -12.89
CA ALA A 18 -4.40 7.76 -12.63
C ALA A 18 -4.79 6.67 -11.62
N ASN A 19 -4.29 5.45 -11.81
CA ASN A 19 -4.58 4.34 -10.89
C ASN A 19 -3.92 4.56 -9.53
N PHE A 20 -2.72 5.12 -9.49
CA PHE A 20 -2.02 5.46 -8.25
C PHE A 20 -2.78 6.51 -7.43
N ARG A 21 -3.28 7.58 -8.07
CA ARG A 21 -4.12 8.58 -7.39
C ARG A 21 -5.41 7.97 -6.85
N ALA A 22 -6.08 7.13 -7.64
CA ALA A 22 -7.30 6.44 -7.20
C ALA A 22 -7.02 5.52 -6.00
N ALA A 23 -5.92 4.76 -6.05
CA ALA A 23 -5.47 3.92 -4.94
C ALA A 23 -5.19 4.74 -3.67
N LYS A 24 -4.53 5.90 -3.80
CA LYS A 24 -4.22 6.77 -2.67
C LYS A 24 -5.47 7.31 -1.99
N VAL A 25 -6.44 7.81 -2.77
CA VAL A 25 -7.73 8.27 -2.24
C VAL A 25 -8.47 7.13 -1.55
N PHE A 26 -8.53 5.96 -2.19
CA PHE A 26 -9.19 4.78 -1.64
C PHE A 26 -8.57 4.35 -0.30
N VAL A 27 -7.25 4.20 -0.24
CA VAL A 27 -6.55 3.76 0.98
C VAL A 27 -6.69 4.78 2.09
N PHE A 28 -6.64 6.09 1.79
CA PHE A 28 -6.87 7.12 2.81
C PHE A 28 -8.31 7.06 3.36
N GLY A 29 -9.31 6.87 2.51
CA GLY A 29 -10.69 6.65 2.96
C GLY A 29 -10.80 5.46 3.93
N LYS A 30 -10.19 4.32 3.56
CA LYS A 30 -10.12 3.13 4.43
C LYS A 30 -9.34 3.37 5.73
N TRP A 31 -8.28 4.18 5.67
CA TRP A 31 -7.50 4.55 6.86
C TRP A 31 -8.33 5.38 7.83
N CYS A 32 -9.16 6.30 7.33
CA CYS A 32 -10.09 7.08 8.13
C CYS A 32 -11.25 6.25 8.70
N GLU A 33 -11.74 5.24 7.97
CA GLU A 33 -12.79 4.33 8.46
C GLU A 33 -12.39 3.62 9.77
N GLU A 34 -11.10 3.35 9.98
CA GLU A 34 -10.59 2.73 11.22
C GLU A 34 -10.68 3.64 12.45
N ALA A 35 -10.77 4.97 12.25
CA ALA A 35 -10.95 5.94 13.32
C ALA A 35 -12.44 6.22 13.64
N VAL A 36 -13.37 5.54 12.95
CA VAL A 36 -14.80 5.69 13.21
C VAL A 36 -15.13 5.30 14.65
N GLY A 37 -15.78 6.20 15.38
CA GLY A 37 -16.07 6.05 16.81
C GLY A 37 -14.99 6.61 17.74
N GLN A 38 -13.89 7.15 17.20
CA GLN A 38 -12.82 7.82 17.95
C GLN A 38 -12.44 9.14 17.26
N PRO A 39 -13.27 10.20 17.39
CA PRO A 39 -13.12 11.45 16.64
C PRO A 39 -11.76 12.13 16.84
N ASP A 40 -11.14 11.99 18.01
CA ASP A 40 -9.79 12.53 18.30
C ASP A 40 -8.65 11.75 17.61
N LYS A 41 -8.97 10.67 16.91
CA LYS A 41 -8.00 9.78 16.24
C LYS A 41 -8.16 9.73 14.73
N VAL A 42 -8.98 10.60 14.14
CA VAL A 42 -9.12 10.66 12.68
C VAL A 42 -7.76 11.04 12.06
N PRO A 43 -7.18 10.20 11.19
CA PRO A 43 -5.91 10.51 10.55
C PRO A 43 -6.02 11.74 9.66
N LEU A 44 -5.00 12.60 9.68
CA LEU A 44 -4.89 13.75 8.78
C LEU A 44 -4.24 13.39 7.45
N ASP A 45 -3.46 12.32 7.42
CA ASP A 45 -2.75 11.79 6.27
C ASP A 45 -2.55 10.26 6.43
N LEU A 46 -1.67 9.68 5.61
CA LEU A 46 -1.33 8.26 5.65
C LEU A 46 -0.21 7.91 6.65
N SER A 47 0.06 8.77 7.65
CA SER A 47 1.06 8.46 8.68
C SER A 47 0.72 7.14 9.37
N GLY A 48 1.74 6.29 9.55
CA GLY A 48 1.61 4.94 10.11
C GLY A 48 0.96 3.90 9.20
N ALA A 49 0.52 4.25 7.98
CA ALA A 49 -0.16 3.34 7.07
C ALA A 49 0.80 2.49 6.21
N CYS A 50 2.11 2.68 6.30
CA CYS A 50 3.11 2.13 5.37
C CYS A 50 3.01 0.61 5.15
N LYS A 51 2.76 -0.17 6.22
CA LYS A 51 2.55 -1.63 6.13
C LYS A 51 1.33 -1.99 5.30
N TYR A 52 0.19 -1.36 5.59
CA TYR A 52 -1.05 -1.61 4.86
C TYR A 52 -0.95 -1.12 3.42
N GLY A 53 -0.42 0.09 3.22
CA GLY A 53 -0.23 0.70 1.91
C GLY A 53 0.65 -0.14 1.00
N SER A 54 1.80 -0.61 1.49
CA SER A 54 2.71 -1.40 0.65
C SER A 54 2.20 -2.81 0.34
N LEU A 55 1.53 -3.47 1.28
CA LEU A 55 0.85 -4.75 1.02
C LEU A 55 -0.29 -4.58 0.00
N PHE A 56 -1.10 -3.54 0.14
CA PHE A 56 -2.15 -3.18 -0.80
C PHE A 56 -1.57 -2.92 -2.20
N MET A 57 -0.55 -2.07 -2.31
CA MET A 57 0.08 -1.71 -3.57
C MET A 57 0.70 -2.91 -4.28
N GLN A 58 1.38 -3.80 -3.55
CA GLN A 58 1.92 -5.03 -4.14
C GLN A 58 0.80 -5.91 -4.71
N ARG A 59 -0.32 -6.00 -4.01
CA ARG A 59 -1.45 -6.82 -4.46
C ARG A 59 -2.15 -6.25 -5.71
N VAL A 60 -2.21 -4.92 -5.83
CA VAL A 60 -2.87 -4.23 -6.94
C VAL A 60 -1.94 -4.08 -8.14
N PHE A 61 -0.73 -3.57 -7.94
CA PHE A 61 0.19 -3.15 -8.99
C PHE A 61 1.40 -4.08 -9.15
N GLY A 62 1.61 -5.01 -8.22
CA GLY A 62 2.73 -5.95 -8.26
C GLY A 62 4.02 -5.37 -7.69
N GLY A 63 5.15 -5.87 -8.17
CA GLY A 63 6.47 -5.51 -7.70
C GLY A 63 6.84 -6.15 -6.35
N ALA A 64 7.86 -5.60 -5.72
CA ALA A 64 8.41 -6.06 -4.45
C ALA A 64 8.18 -5.01 -3.35
N ILE A 65 8.10 -5.45 -2.10
CA ILE A 65 8.18 -4.56 -0.93
C ILE A 65 9.66 -4.40 -0.54
N ARG A 66 10.05 -3.15 -0.29
CA ARG A 66 11.36 -2.74 0.21
C ARG A 66 11.19 -1.84 1.41
N GLY A 67 12.26 -1.60 2.15
CA GLY A 67 12.22 -0.79 3.37
C GLY A 67 13.21 -1.25 4.43
N HIS A 68 13.00 -0.69 5.61
CA HIS A 68 13.76 -0.88 6.85
C HIS A 68 12.82 -0.68 8.05
N TYR A 69 13.38 -0.60 9.27
CA TYR A 69 12.59 -0.61 10.50
C TYR A 69 11.62 0.57 10.68
N GLU A 70 11.90 1.74 10.08
CA GLU A 70 11.00 2.90 10.18
C GLU A 70 9.95 2.95 9.07
N HIS A 71 10.26 2.43 7.88
CA HIS A 71 9.40 2.60 6.70
C HIS A 71 9.52 1.48 5.68
N GLN A 72 8.41 1.19 5.02
CA GLN A 72 8.35 0.26 3.89
C GLN A 72 7.51 0.83 2.73
N TYR A 73 7.96 0.53 1.52
CA TYR A 73 7.46 1.06 0.25
C TYR A 73 7.53 -0.03 -0.84
N ASN A 74 7.01 0.25 -2.03
CA ASN A 74 7.03 -0.69 -3.16
C ASN A 74 8.11 -0.33 -4.18
N PHE A 75 8.61 -1.36 -4.85
CA PHE A 75 9.47 -1.24 -6.01
C PHE A 75 8.81 -1.94 -7.20
N ILE A 76 8.31 -1.15 -8.15
CA ILE A 76 7.47 -1.59 -9.27
C ILE A 76 8.16 -1.14 -10.56
N ASP A 77 8.46 -2.07 -11.46
CA ASP A 77 9.09 -1.79 -12.76
C ASP A 77 10.33 -0.87 -12.69
N GLY A 78 11.18 -1.08 -11.68
CA GLY A 78 12.40 -0.29 -11.49
C GLY A 78 12.18 1.04 -10.74
N GLN A 79 10.96 1.37 -10.36
CA GLN A 79 10.58 2.63 -9.73
C GLN A 79 10.25 2.45 -8.26
N ARG A 80 10.61 3.45 -7.45
CA ARG A 80 10.17 3.56 -6.05
C ARG A 80 8.76 4.12 -6.04
N VAL A 81 7.85 3.40 -5.42
CA VAL A 81 6.43 3.76 -5.32
C VAL A 81 6.02 3.69 -3.86
N ASP A 82 5.47 4.79 -3.34
CA ASP A 82 5.07 4.88 -1.95
C ASP A 82 3.77 5.68 -1.84
N LEU A 83 2.72 5.05 -1.31
CA LEU A 83 1.45 5.73 -1.05
C LEU A 83 1.58 6.82 0.01
N SER A 84 2.49 6.63 0.97
CA SER A 84 2.67 7.48 2.14
C SER A 84 3.78 8.52 1.94
N HIS A 85 4.29 8.72 0.72
CA HIS A 85 5.42 9.63 0.48
C HIS A 85 5.17 11.09 0.91
N GLU A 86 3.92 11.53 0.98
CA GLU A 86 3.51 12.86 1.46
C GLU A 86 3.07 12.86 2.94
N ALA A 87 3.06 11.70 3.59
CA ALA A 87 2.70 11.60 5.00
C ALA A 87 3.78 12.27 5.86
N ARG A 88 3.34 12.93 6.92
CA ARG A 88 4.20 13.73 7.79
C ARG A 88 5.33 12.92 8.41
N ASP A 89 5.04 11.70 8.87
CA ASP A 89 6.04 10.81 9.44
C ASP A 89 7.15 10.48 8.43
N VAL A 90 6.80 10.15 7.19
CA VAL A 90 7.75 9.89 6.09
C VAL A 90 8.55 11.13 5.74
N ALA A 91 7.92 12.31 5.68
CA ALA A 91 8.59 13.57 5.39
C ALA A 91 9.64 13.96 6.45
N CYS A 92 9.46 13.51 7.70
CA CYS A 92 10.40 13.75 8.79
C CYS A 92 11.54 12.72 8.84
N MET A 93 11.48 11.64 8.07
CA MET A 93 12.52 10.60 8.07
C MET A 93 13.77 11.05 7.33
N ARG A 94 14.95 10.69 7.86
CA ARG A 94 16.23 10.97 7.21
C ARG A 94 16.49 10.08 5.99
N HIS A 95 16.08 8.82 6.07
CA HIS A 95 16.34 7.80 5.04
C HIS A 95 15.09 6.97 4.71
N PRO A 96 13.99 7.59 4.23
CA PRO A 96 12.72 6.88 4.01
C PRO A 96 12.82 5.75 2.98
N TYR A 97 13.77 5.84 2.03
CA TYR A 97 13.93 4.85 0.97
C TYR A 97 15.20 3.98 1.10
N LEU A 98 15.75 3.88 2.31
CA LEU A 98 16.76 2.86 2.61
C LEU A 98 16.11 1.48 2.49
N HIS A 99 16.86 0.51 1.96
CA HIS A 99 16.39 -0.87 1.89
C HIS A 99 17.39 -1.79 2.61
N GLU A 100 16.88 -2.50 3.61
CA GLU A 100 17.62 -3.48 4.39
C GLU A 100 16.96 -4.86 4.22
N PRO A 101 17.41 -5.71 3.28
CA PRO A 101 16.75 -6.99 3.00
C PRO A 101 16.64 -7.90 4.23
N ALA A 102 17.63 -7.87 5.12
CA ALA A 102 17.63 -8.65 6.35
C ALA A 102 16.49 -8.27 7.30
N TYR A 103 15.97 -7.04 7.23
CA TYR A 103 14.83 -6.62 8.05
C TYR A 103 13.59 -7.50 7.79
N PHE A 104 13.37 -7.89 6.53
CA PHE A 104 12.25 -8.76 6.13
C PHE A 104 12.38 -10.23 6.60
N GLN A 105 13.53 -10.60 7.15
CA GLN A 105 13.77 -11.90 7.75
C GLN A 105 13.48 -11.91 9.26
N VAL A 106 13.23 -10.75 9.88
CA VAL A 106 12.94 -10.63 11.32
C VAL A 106 11.55 -11.22 11.64
N PRO A 107 11.43 -12.21 12.55
CA PRO A 107 10.16 -12.88 12.85
C PRO A 107 9.04 -11.94 13.31
N GLU A 108 9.36 -10.93 14.11
CA GLU A 108 8.41 -9.95 14.63
C GLU A 108 7.81 -9.10 13.51
N LEU A 109 8.63 -8.72 12.53
CA LEU A 109 8.14 -8.05 11.33
C LEU A 109 7.25 -8.98 10.52
N GLN A 110 7.66 -10.23 10.29
CA GLN A 110 6.85 -11.19 9.55
C GLN A 110 5.48 -11.42 10.21
N ALA A 111 5.44 -11.54 11.54
CA ALA A 111 4.21 -11.64 12.31
C ALA A 111 3.35 -10.37 12.17
N SER A 112 4.00 -9.18 12.24
CA SER A 112 3.30 -7.91 12.04
C SER A 112 2.71 -7.80 10.63
N LEU A 113 3.46 -8.12 9.58
CA LEU A 113 2.96 -8.14 8.21
C LEU A 113 1.82 -9.15 8.01
N ALA A 114 1.95 -10.35 8.59
CA ALA A 114 0.90 -11.36 8.56
C ALA A 114 -0.40 -10.88 9.23
N SER A 115 -0.30 -10.08 10.31
CA SER A 115 -1.49 -9.50 10.96
C SER A 115 -2.14 -8.40 10.11
N CYS A 116 -1.37 -7.64 9.33
CA CYS A 116 -1.88 -6.59 8.44
C CYS A 116 -2.47 -7.16 7.14
N LEU A 117 -1.95 -8.30 6.66
CA LEU A 117 -2.26 -8.85 5.34
C LEU A 117 -3.76 -9.05 5.07
N PRO A 118 -4.56 -9.70 5.94
CA PRO A 118 -5.96 -9.95 5.62
C PRO A 118 -6.75 -8.66 5.37
N ARG A 119 -6.38 -7.58 6.06
CA ARG A 119 -7.01 -6.27 5.88
C ARG A 119 -6.58 -5.63 4.56
N ALA A 120 -5.27 -5.55 4.32
CA ALA A 120 -4.74 -4.98 3.08
C ALA A 120 -5.25 -5.73 1.84
N GLN A 121 -5.44 -7.05 1.94
CA GLN A 121 -6.01 -7.87 0.88
C GLN A 121 -7.48 -7.55 0.61
N ARG A 122 -8.32 -7.43 1.64
CA ARG A 122 -9.71 -7.01 1.46
C ARG A 122 -9.81 -5.64 0.77
N TRP A 123 -8.99 -4.69 1.20
CA TRP A 123 -8.91 -3.37 0.58
C TRP A 123 -8.51 -3.46 -0.90
N ALA A 124 -7.51 -4.27 -1.24
CA ALA A 124 -7.09 -4.46 -2.62
C ALA A 124 -8.18 -5.10 -3.48
N ASP A 125 -8.88 -6.12 -2.96
CA ASP A 125 -9.96 -6.78 -3.67
C ASP A 125 -11.17 -5.85 -3.87
N GLU A 126 -11.54 -5.05 -2.87
CA GLU A 126 -12.56 -4.00 -2.97
C GLU A 126 -12.19 -2.94 -4.03
N PHE A 127 -10.96 -2.44 -3.99
CA PHE A 127 -10.48 -1.44 -4.95
C PHE A 127 -10.53 -1.99 -6.39
N LEU A 128 -10.03 -3.20 -6.62
CA LEU A 128 -10.04 -3.82 -7.95
C LEU A 128 -11.45 -4.06 -8.48
N ALA A 129 -12.40 -4.39 -7.60
CA ALA A 129 -13.82 -4.50 -7.97
C ALA A 129 -14.40 -3.14 -8.39
N GLN A 130 -14.06 -2.05 -7.68
CA GLN A 130 -14.46 -0.69 -8.05
C GLN A 130 -13.89 -0.26 -9.41
N GLN A 131 -12.60 -0.52 -9.65
CA GLN A 131 -11.95 -0.20 -10.94
C GLN A 131 -12.58 -0.98 -12.09
N SER A 132 -12.88 -2.27 -11.90
CA SER A 132 -13.55 -3.10 -12.91
C SER A 132 -14.96 -2.59 -13.23
N ALA A 133 -15.71 -2.20 -12.20
CA ALA A 133 -17.05 -1.64 -12.37
C ALA A 133 -17.05 -0.25 -13.03
N ALA A 134 -16.03 0.56 -12.79
CA ALA A 134 -15.87 1.86 -13.44
C ALA A 134 -15.63 1.71 -14.96
N VAL A 135 -14.72 0.81 -15.35
CA VAL A 135 -14.46 0.50 -16.76
C VAL A 135 -15.72 -0.01 -17.47
N ALA A 136 -16.52 -0.86 -16.81
CA ALA A 136 -17.77 -1.36 -17.36
C ALA A 136 -18.87 -0.29 -17.53
N ARG A 137 -18.74 0.88 -16.87
CA ARG A 137 -19.70 1.98 -16.90
C ARG A 137 -19.33 3.11 -17.86
N GLU A 138 -18.10 3.13 -18.39
CA GLU A 138 -17.75 4.07 -19.45
C GLU A 138 -18.56 3.72 -20.71
N PRO A 139 -19.42 4.62 -21.23
CA PRO A 139 -20.11 4.37 -22.48
C PRO A 139 -19.07 4.22 -23.60
N ILE A 140 -19.22 3.16 -24.40
CA ILE A 140 -18.48 2.99 -25.64
C ILE A 140 -18.95 4.09 -26.58
N ASP A 141 -18.28 5.24 -26.57
CA ASP A 141 -18.37 6.17 -27.69
C ASP A 141 -17.77 5.47 -28.91
N ARG A 142 -18.60 5.38 -29.94
CA ARG A 142 -18.43 4.61 -31.18
C ARG A 142 -17.32 5.16 -32.06
#